data_AF-A0A922Y946-F1
#
_entry.id   AF-A0A922Y946-F1
#
_cell.length_a   1.000
_cell.length_b   1.000
_cell.length_c   1.000
_cell.angle_alpha   90.00
_cell.angle_beta   90.00
_cell.angle_gamma   90.00
#
_symmetry.space_group_name_H-M   'P 1'
#
loop_
_entity.id
_entity.type
_entity.pdbx_description
1 polymer ?
#
loop_
_entity_poly.entity_id
_entity_poly.type
_entity_poly.pdbx_seq_one_letter_code
_entity_poly.pdbx_strand_id
1 'polypeptide(L)'
;VLLDEAQNATSVQMKMFLTRLGEGSRMIITGDPSQVDLPPGQRSGLVEAVRLLSGVEGVGHARFEEGDVVRHALVRRIVMAYEDAARKERDEREARLAALPAPDAPVEGDADGLKRMLSRERPR
;
A
#
# COMPACT_ATOMS: atom_id res chain seq x y z
N VAL A 1 9.79 -27.01 3.15
CA VAL A 1 8.45 -26.40 2.99
C VAL A 1 8.64 -24.96 2.52
N LEU A 2 7.79 -24.46 1.63
CA LEU A 2 7.87 -23.09 1.12
C LEU A 2 6.53 -22.39 1.31
N LEU A 3 6.55 -21.14 1.77
CA LEU A 3 5.41 -20.23 1.74
C LEU A 3 5.77 -19.07 0.81
N ASP A 4 5.03 -18.93 -0.28
CA ASP A 4 5.19 -17.84 -1.23
C ASP A 4 4.10 -16.78 -1.03
N GLU A 5 4.37 -15.56 -1.51
CA GLU A 5 3.48 -14.40 -1.36
C GLU A 5 3.05 -14.16 0.09
N ALA A 6 3.98 -14.40 1.02
CA ALA A 6 3.71 -14.42 2.45
C ALA A 6 3.25 -13.06 3.01
N GLN A 7 3.44 -11.97 2.26
CA GLN A 7 2.91 -10.65 2.61
C GLN A 7 1.38 -10.65 2.73
N ASN A 8 0.70 -11.58 2.05
CA ASN A 8 -0.75 -11.76 2.06
C ASN A 8 -1.23 -12.73 3.14
N ALA A 9 -0.33 -13.26 3.97
CA ALA A 9 -0.71 -14.01 5.16
C ALA A 9 -0.95 -13.04 6.33
N THR A 10 -2.01 -13.26 7.10
CA THR A 10 -2.20 -12.56 8.38
C THR A 10 -1.21 -13.04 9.44
N SER A 11 -1.01 -12.26 10.51
CA SER A 11 -0.23 -12.67 11.68
C SER A 11 -0.59 -14.05 12.22
N VAL A 12 -1.89 -14.35 12.32
CA VAL A 12 -2.40 -15.63 12.85
C VAL A 12 -2.05 -16.77 11.90
N GLN A 13 -2.23 -16.59 10.59
CA GLN A 13 -1.86 -17.59 9.58
C GLN A 13 -0.35 -17.83 9.54
N MET A 14 0.46 -16.78 9.62
CA MET A 14 1.92 -16.89 9.68
C MET A 14 2.36 -17.71 10.90
N LYS A 15 1.81 -17.41 12.09
CA LYS A 15 2.08 -18.20 13.30
C LYS A 15 1.68 -19.66 13.11
N MET A 16 0.48 -19.93 12.60
CA MET A 16 0.00 -21.29 12.34
C MET A 16 0.91 -22.06 11.37
N PHE A 17 1.52 -21.37 10.41
CA PHE A 17 2.43 -21.97 9.44
C PHE A 17 3.80 -22.26 10.06
N LEU A 18 4.42 -21.27 10.72
CA LEU A 18 5.74 -21.40 11.35
C LEU A 18 5.79 -22.53 12.38
N THR A 19 4.72 -22.71 13.16
CA THR A 19 4.64 -23.77 14.18
C THR A 19 4.46 -25.18 13.61
N ARG A 20 4.37 -25.34 12.28
CA ARG A 20 4.32 -26.67 11.62
C ARG A 20 5.69 -27.16 11.18
N LEU A 21 6.78 -26.44 11.46
CA LEU A 21 8.13 -26.90 11.16
C LEU A 21 8.45 -28.16 11.97
N GLY A 22 8.62 -29.29 11.28
CA GLY A 22 9.01 -30.57 11.88
C GLY A 22 10.52 -30.74 11.98
N GLU A 23 10.95 -31.77 12.73
CA GLU A 23 12.35 -32.15 12.86
C GLU A 23 12.98 -32.50 11.49
N GLY A 24 14.26 -32.15 11.32
CA GLY A 24 14.99 -32.38 10.07
C GLY A 24 14.50 -31.58 8.85
N SER A 25 13.45 -30.76 9.02
CA SER A 25 12.87 -29.97 7.94
C SER A 25 13.51 -28.58 7.82
N ARG A 26 13.39 -27.98 6.64
CA ARG A 26 13.71 -26.57 6.40
C ARG A 26 12.49 -25.85 5.85
N MET A 27 12.34 -24.58 6.22
CA MET A 27 11.26 -23.72 5.76
C MET A 27 11.86 -22.47 5.10
N ILE A 28 11.31 -22.08 3.96
CA ILE A 28 11.63 -20.84 3.26
C ILE A 28 10.33 -20.06 3.14
N ILE A 29 10.36 -18.79 3.49
CA ILE A 29 9.23 -17.87 3.38
C ILE A 29 9.65 -16.74 2.47
N THR A 30 8.92 -16.54 1.39
CA THR A 30 9.15 -15.50 0.39
C THR A 30 7.96 -14.54 0.34
N GLY A 31 8.25 -13.28 0.00
CA GLY A 31 7.21 -12.27 -0.17
C GLY A 31 7.80 -10.86 -0.23
N ASP A 32 7.00 -9.93 -0.74
CA ASP A 32 7.35 -8.51 -0.84
C ASP A 32 6.49 -7.69 0.13
N PRO A 33 7.06 -7.13 1.21
CA PRO A 33 6.31 -6.36 2.21
C PRO A 33 5.70 -5.06 1.65
N SER A 34 6.08 -4.61 0.44
CA SER A 34 5.48 -3.46 -0.22
C SER A 34 4.19 -3.80 -0.99
N GLN A 35 3.90 -5.09 -1.22
CA GLN A 35 2.78 -5.56 -2.03
C GLN A 35 1.72 -6.30 -1.19
N VAL A 36 1.44 -5.80 0.01
CA VAL A 36 0.45 -6.39 0.92
C VAL A 36 -0.95 -6.16 0.36
N ASP A 37 -1.64 -7.25 0.02
CA ASP A 37 -3.04 -7.29 -0.39
C ASP A 37 -3.91 -7.89 0.72
N LEU A 38 -4.00 -7.17 1.84
CA LEU A 38 -4.84 -7.54 2.98
C LEU A 38 -5.93 -6.48 3.19
N PRO A 39 -7.11 -6.88 3.72
CA PRO A 39 -8.15 -5.93 4.07
C PRO A 39 -7.64 -4.84 5.03
N PRO A 40 -8.18 -3.60 4.93
CA PRO A 40 -7.77 -2.51 5.81
C PRO A 40 -7.83 -2.88 7.30
N GLY A 41 -6.79 -2.51 8.04
CA GLY A 41 -6.67 -2.82 9.47
C GLY A 41 -6.09 -4.20 9.78
N GLN A 42 -5.91 -5.08 8.79
CA GLN A 42 -5.18 -6.34 9.00
C GLN A 42 -3.67 -6.12 8.86
N ARG A 43 -2.91 -6.73 9.78
CA ARG A 43 -1.45 -6.72 9.75
C ARG A 43 -0.93 -7.92 8.96
N SER A 44 0.02 -7.66 8.06
CA SER A 44 0.78 -8.69 7.38
C SER A 44 1.65 -9.48 8.37
N GLY A 45 1.48 -10.80 8.34
CA GLY A 45 2.26 -11.75 9.11
C GLY A 45 3.73 -11.79 8.68
N LEU A 46 4.05 -11.54 7.40
CA LEU A 46 5.43 -11.42 6.95
C LEU A 46 6.15 -10.25 7.60
N VAL A 47 5.53 -9.06 7.56
CA VAL A 47 6.12 -7.83 8.14
C VAL A 47 6.33 -8.00 9.65
N GLU A 48 5.38 -8.64 10.32
CA GLU A 48 5.50 -8.94 11.74
C GLU A 48 6.57 -9.99 12.05
N ALA A 49 6.61 -11.09 11.31
CA ALA A 49 7.56 -12.18 11.52
C ALA A 49 9.01 -11.71 11.34
N VAL A 50 9.31 -10.91 10.31
CA VAL A 50 10.66 -10.34 10.09
C VAL A 50 11.12 -9.54 11.31
N ARG A 51 10.21 -8.82 11.99
CA ARG A 51 10.53 -8.06 13.20
C ARG A 51 10.67 -8.95 14.42
N LEU A 52 9.70 -9.83 14.66
CA LEU A 52 9.63 -10.66 15.86
C LEU A 52 10.68 -11.77 15.91
N LEU A 53 11.06 -12.32 14.75
CA LEU A 53 12.02 -13.41 14.64
C LEU A 53 13.45 -12.92 14.45
N SER A 54 13.68 -11.60 14.51
CA SER A 54 15.03 -11.03 14.49
C SER A 54 15.83 -11.52 15.70
N GLY A 55 16.93 -12.24 15.43
CA GLY A 55 17.79 -12.81 16.46
C GLY A 55 17.34 -14.15 17.03
N VAL A 56 16.27 -14.76 16.50
CA VAL A 56 15.90 -16.14 16.87
C VAL A 56 16.90 -17.11 16.24
N GLU A 57 17.49 -17.97 17.06
CA GLU A 57 18.44 -18.99 16.61
C GLU A 57 17.81 -19.90 15.54
N GLY A 58 18.55 -20.15 14.46
CA GLY A 58 18.07 -20.96 13.34
C GLY A 58 17.18 -20.23 12.32
N VAL A 59 16.86 -18.95 12.54
CA VAL A 59 16.12 -18.11 11.58
C VAL A 59 17.07 -17.12 10.91
N GLY A 60 17.10 -17.13 9.57
CA GLY A 60 17.83 -16.17 8.75
C GLY A 60 16.90 -15.28 7.94
N HIS A 61 17.32 -14.05 7.67
CA HIS A 61 16.62 -13.13 6.78
C HIS A 61 17.51 -12.81 5.59
N ALA A 62 16.99 -13.03 4.38
CA ALA A 62 17.61 -12.57 3.14
C ALA A 62 16.72 -11.48 2.55
N ARG A 63 17.21 -10.24 2.52
CA ARG A 63 16.53 -9.12 1.87
C ARG A 63 17.17 -8.90 0.51
N PHE A 64 16.36 -8.95 -0.53
CA PHE A 64 16.76 -8.57 -1.88
C PHE A 64 16.47 -7.09 -2.09
N GLU A 65 17.37 -6.42 -2.80
CA GLU A 65 17.22 -5.07 -3.29
C GLU A 65 16.85 -5.07 -4.78
N GLU A 66 16.49 -3.91 -5.32
CA GLU A 66 16.16 -3.78 -6.74
C GLU A 66 17.29 -4.26 -7.67
N GLY A 67 18.55 -4.06 -7.25
CA GLY A 67 19.73 -4.50 -7.98
C GLY A 67 19.86 -6.02 -8.12
N ASP A 68 19.25 -6.80 -7.23
CA ASP A 68 19.27 -8.25 -7.27
C ASP A 68 18.30 -8.84 -8.30
N VAL A 69 17.46 -8.00 -8.90
CA VAL A 69 16.37 -8.43 -9.78
C VAL A 69 16.82 -8.47 -11.25
N VAL A 70 17.16 -9.68 -11.71
CA VAL A 70 17.51 -9.94 -13.12
C VAL A 70 16.24 -10.15 -13.95
N ARG A 71 15.74 -9.08 -14.55
CA ARG A 71 14.63 -9.13 -15.53
C ARG A 71 15.15 -9.35 -16.95
N HIS A 72 14.45 -10.19 -17.71
CA HIS A 72 14.67 -10.34 -19.14
C HIS A 72 14.51 -8.99 -19.87
N ALA A 73 15.30 -8.76 -20.92
CA ALA A 73 15.31 -7.49 -21.65
C ALA A 73 13.94 -7.07 -22.20
N LEU A 74 13.10 -8.04 -22.60
CA LEU A 74 11.71 -7.76 -22.99
C LEU A 74 10.87 -7.25 -21.82
N VAL A 75 10.96 -7.87 -20.65
CA VAL A 75 10.20 -7.47 -19.46
C VAL A 75 10.58 -6.06 -19.03
N ARG A 76 11.89 -5.73 -19.05
CA ARG A 76 12.34 -4.35 -18.78
C ARG A 76 11.70 -3.33 -19.72
N ARG A 77 11.71 -3.61 -21.03
CA ARG A 77 11.06 -2.73 -22.03
C ARG A 77 9.56 -2.58 -21.80
N ILE A 78 8.88 -3.65 -21.41
CA ILE A 78 7.45 -3.60 -21.08
C ILE A 78 7.23 -2.70 -19.86
N VAL A 79 7.95 -2.93 -18.77
CA VAL A 79 7.83 -2.13 -17.53
C VAL A 79 8.08 -0.64 -17.82
N MET A 80 9.17 -0.32 -18.53
CA MET A 80 9.50 1.05 -18.91
C MET A 80 8.38 1.72 -19.72
N ALA A 81 7.77 1.01 -20.67
CA ALA A 81 6.68 1.55 -21.47
C ALA A 81 5.45 1.93 -20.62
N TYR A 82 5.12 1.12 -19.60
CA TYR A 82 4.04 1.44 -18.65
C TYR A 82 4.41 2.60 -17.72
N GLU A 83 5.66 2.65 -17.23
CA GLU A 83 6.14 3.74 -16.38
C GLU A 83 6.13 5.09 -17.11
N ASP A 84 6.53 5.10 -18.39
CA ASP A 84 6.53 6.30 -19.23
C ASP A 84 5.11 6.80 -19.51
N ALA A 85 4.17 5.89 -19.75
CA ALA A 85 2.75 6.24 -19.91
C ALA A 85 2.19 6.85 -18.63
N ALA A 86 2.40 6.20 -17.48
CA ALA A 86 1.94 6.69 -16.19
C ALA A 86 2.59 8.04 -15.80
N ARG A 87 3.84 8.29 -16.20
CA ARG A 87 4.51 9.58 -16.00
C ARG A 87 3.84 10.69 -16.81
N LYS A 88 3.62 10.47 -18.11
CA LYS A 88 2.95 11.44 -18.98
C LYS A 88 1.55 11.80 -18.47
N GLU A 89 0.78 10.80 -18.05
CA GLU A 89 -0.56 11.04 -17.49
C GLU A 89 -0.50 11.90 -16.21
N ARG A 90 0.49 11.68 -15.34
CA ARG A 90 0.69 12.51 -14.14
C ARG A 90 1.08 13.94 -14.52
N ASP A 91 2.04 14.11 -15.42
CA ASP A 91 2.53 15.43 -15.84
C ASP A 91 1.40 16.24 -16.53
N GLU A 92 0.60 15.59 -17.38
CA GLU A 92 -0.57 16.19 -18.02
C GLU A 92 -1.64 16.58 -16.99
N ARG A 93 -1.89 15.73 -15.98
CA ARG A 93 -2.82 16.03 -14.90
C ARG A 93 -2.34 17.20 -14.05
N GLU A 94 -1.05 17.25 -13.73
CA GLU A 94 -0.44 18.35 -12.97
C GLU A 94 -0.50 19.66 -13.76
N ALA A 95 -0.14 19.64 -15.05
CA ALA A 95 -0.27 20.79 -15.94
C ALA A 95 -1.72 21.28 -16.04
N ARG A 96 -2.69 20.36 -16.13
CA ARG A 96 -4.12 20.68 -16.14
C ARG A 96 -4.57 21.31 -14.82
N LEU A 97 -4.13 20.79 -13.68
CA LEU A 97 -4.45 21.34 -12.36
C LEU A 97 -3.84 22.73 -12.17
N ALA A 98 -2.61 22.95 -12.63
CA ALA A 98 -1.94 24.24 -12.59
C ALA A 98 -2.59 25.28 -13.51
N ALA A 99 -3.27 24.84 -14.58
CA ALA A 99 -4.00 25.69 -15.51
C ALA A 99 -5.45 26.00 -15.08
N LEU A 100 -5.93 25.45 -13.95
CA LEU A 100 -7.24 25.81 -13.41
C LEU A 100 -7.22 27.25 -12.90
N PRO A 101 -8.21 28.09 -13.24
CA PRO A 101 -8.34 29.41 -12.63
C PRO A 101 -8.48 29.25 -11.12
N ALA A 102 -7.86 30.14 -10.34
CA ALA A 102 -8.05 30.19 -8.90
C ALA A 102 -9.56 30.21 -8.60
N PRO A 103 -10.04 29.48 -7.59
CA PRO A 103 -11.45 29.55 -7.23
C PRO A 103 -11.80 31.02 -7.02
N ASP A 104 -12.78 31.51 -7.79
CA ASP A 104 -13.24 32.88 -7.69
C ASP A 104 -13.48 33.20 -6.21
N ALA A 105 -12.96 34.36 -5.78
CA ALA A 105 -13.07 34.85 -4.41
C ALA A 105 -14.50 34.62 -3.86
N PRO A 106 -14.64 34.32 -2.56
CA PRO A 106 -15.93 33.91 -1.99
C PRO A 106 -17.00 34.93 -2.37
N VAL A 107 -18.05 34.43 -3.02
CA VAL A 107 -19.21 35.23 -3.40
C VAL A 107 -19.81 35.77 -2.09
N GLU A 108 -19.57 37.04 -1.79
CA GLU A 108 -20.24 37.75 -0.70
C GLU A 108 -21.73 37.79 -1.01
N GLY A 109 -22.48 36.84 -0.48
CA GLY A 109 -23.91 36.81 -0.75
C GLY A 109 -24.65 35.59 -0.28
N ASP A 110 -24.52 35.18 0.99
CA ASP A 110 -25.63 34.44 1.62
C ASP A 110 -25.74 34.52 3.16
N ALA A 111 -25.17 35.56 3.78
CA ALA A 111 -25.38 35.79 5.21
C ALA A 111 -26.84 36.19 5.54
N ASP A 112 -27.58 36.71 4.53
CA ASP A 112 -28.94 37.21 4.68
C ASP A 112 -30.03 36.18 4.36
N GLY A 113 -29.72 35.12 3.60
CA GLY A 113 -30.64 34.01 3.33
C GLY A 113 -30.76 33.07 4.53
N LEU A 114 -29.63 32.71 5.14
CA LEU A 114 -29.57 31.80 6.28
C LEU A 114 -30.23 32.39 7.55
N LYS A 115 -30.11 33.70 7.77
CA LYS A 115 -30.82 34.40 8.86
C LYS A 115 -32.33 34.40 8.70
N ARG A 116 -32.86 34.43 7.46
CA ARG A 116 -34.31 34.39 7.20
C ARG A 116 -34.91 33.00 7.40
N MET A 117 -34.16 31.94 7.13
CA MET A 117 -34.59 30.56 7.41
C MET A 117 -34.56 30.24 8.91
N LEU A 118 -33.49 30.60 9.62
CA LEU A 118 -33.32 30.29 11.04
C LEU A 118 -34.27 31.08 11.98
N SER A 119 -34.93 32.11 11.46
CA SER A 119 -35.92 32.92 12.21
C SER A 119 -37.35 32.39 12.11
N ARG A 120 -37.64 31.39 11.26
CA ARG A 120 -38.99 30.86 11.04
C ARG A 120 -39.33 29.58 11.82
N GLU A 121 -38.37 28.95 12.49
CA GLU A 121 -38.59 27.70 13.25
C GLU A 121 -38.32 27.86 14.76
N ARG A 122 -39.04 28.79 15.40
CA ARG A 122 -39.26 28.68 16.85
C ARG A 122 -40.75 28.83 17.19
N PRO A 123 -41.51 27.72 17.26
CA PRO A 123 -42.72 27.68 18.07
C PRO A 123 -42.37 27.44 19.54
N ARG A 124 -43.27 27.91 20.41
CA ARG A 124 -43.18 27.99 21.87
C ARG A 124 -43.22 26.64 22.58
#